data_AF-A0A1F8KGY3-F1
#
_entry.id   AF-A0A1F8KGY3-F1
#
_cell.length_a   1.000
_cell.length_b   1.000
_cell.length_c   1.000
_cell.angle_alpha   90.00
_cell.angle_beta   90.00
_cell.angle_gamma   90.00
#
_symmetry.space_group_name_H-M   'P 1'
#
loop_
_entity.id
_entity.type
_entity.pdbx_description
1 polymer ?
#
loop_
_entity_poly.entity_id
_entity_poly.type
_entity_poly.pdbx_seq_one_letter_code
_entity_poly.pdbx_strand_id
1 'polypeptide(L)'
;MKVAHKFLIVTVAFLAIVGVFALLGNANQSARAAFSIPFGSSQQVNSADAPKLGVVELKGTVDSIQADSYTVSGLTFRFDTLTIISGAPVVGDSVEVKALLLPDLTRYALKIELQDEVVTTPSFEFHGLVEAMAADMWTVSGEQVQVTVDTVIDADIAAGALVEVKGEVVGGLMVADSIELKENMPGAVGVEVEIFGTIESITGTVYVVGGKTVNTDAATEITGVLAVGSFVKVHASLNADGTFQAREIELMTEPAAEPGDDDDQGEDQDDQDDQDEDMDEDEVKLTGVLESMTAGIWVVDGVSFVVDLSTKIEGDIQVGDIVKIKGHVQSDGTTVLAHKIELEDDASTGSDDDSEDSDDNSGSSGSDDDDQGDDDEDGDSGDDDEEDEDDDAVLELSVSVGVQP
;
A
#
# COMPACT_ATOMS: atom_id res chain seq x y z
N MET A 1 -34.10 -30.82 -69.40
CA MET A 1 -34.65 -30.20 -68.18
C MET A 1 -33.76 -29.01 -67.79
N LYS A 2 -34.09 -28.24 -66.73
CA LYS A 2 -33.33 -27.05 -66.25
C LYS A 2 -31.83 -27.40 -65.99
N VAL A 3 -30.81 -26.62 -66.40
CA VAL A 3 -30.41 -25.23 -66.00
C VAL A 3 -29.94 -25.21 -64.53
N ALA A 4 -28.77 -24.69 -64.13
CA ALA A 4 -27.92 -23.56 -64.60
C ALA A 4 -26.41 -23.95 -64.79
N HIS A 5 -25.47 -23.23 -65.46
CA HIS A 5 -25.13 -21.78 -65.62
C HIS A 5 -24.64 -21.10 -64.31
N LYS A 6 -23.57 -20.27 -64.18
CA LYS A 6 -22.38 -19.75 -64.92
C LYS A 6 -21.31 -19.41 -63.82
N PHE A 7 -20.06 -18.93 -63.98
CA PHE A 7 -19.15 -18.42 -65.05
C PHE A 7 -17.75 -19.09 -64.85
N LEU A 8 -16.69 -19.03 -65.67
CA LEU A 8 -16.27 -18.26 -66.87
C LEU A 8 -15.39 -16.99 -66.65
N ILE A 9 -14.05 -17.17 -66.75
CA ILE A 9 -13.04 -16.28 -67.44
C ILE A 9 -12.70 -14.92 -66.75
N VAL A 10 -11.45 -14.37 -66.67
CA VAL A 10 -10.10 -14.65 -67.23
C VAL A 10 -9.02 -13.86 -66.40
N THR A 11 -7.67 -13.91 -66.49
CA THR A 11 -6.55 -14.92 -66.50
C THR A 11 -5.19 -14.15 -66.42
N VAL A 12 -4.05 -14.85 -66.19
CA VAL A 12 -2.64 -14.44 -66.56
C VAL A 12 -1.99 -13.35 -65.64
N ALA A 13 -0.68 -13.37 -65.31
CA ALA A 13 0.51 -14.00 -65.92
C ALA A 13 1.58 -14.54 -64.94
N PHE A 14 2.43 -15.48 -65.43
CA PHE A 14 3.92 -15.63 -65.36
C PHE A 14 4.79 -14.85 -64.33
N LEU A 15 6.04 -15.26 -63.99
CA LEU A 15 7.00 -16.22 -64.58
C LEU A 15 7.90 -16.84 -63.47
N ALA A 16 8.65 -17.92 -63.74
CA ALA A 16 9.53 -18.60 -62.78
C ALA A 16 11.02 -18.65 -63.22
N ILE A 17 11.96 -18.83 -62.29
CA ILE A 17 13.36 -19.23 -62.55
C ILE A 17 13.93 -20.01 -61.35
N VAL A 18 14.90 -20.89 -61.61
CA VAL A 18 15.55 -21.78 -60.63
C VAL A 18 17.06 -21.53 -60.62
N GLY A 19 17.71 -21.60 -59.45
CA GLY A 19 19.17 -21.57 -59.35
C GLY A 19 19.68 -21.91 -57.95
N VAL A 20 20.34 -23.07 -57.80
CA VAL A 20 21.07 -23.46 -56.58
C VAL A 20 22.55 -23.59 -56.93
N PHE A 21 23.40 -22.86 -56.22
CA PHE A 21 24.84 -23.13 -56.09
C PHE A 21 25.30 -22.65 -54.70
N ALA A 22 26.42 -23.17 -54.20
CA ALA A 22 26.70 -23.22 -52.75
C ALA A 22 28.11 -22.76 -52.36
N LEU A 23 28.33 -22.77 -51.03
CA LEU A 23 29.58 -22.87 -50.27
C LEU A 23 30.37 -21.59 -49.89
N LEU A 24 30.73 -21.58 -48.59
CA LEU A 24 31.79 -20.83 -47.88
C LEU A 24 31.59 -19.31 -47.66
N GLY A 25 31.73 -18.89 -46.41
CA GLY A 25 31.80 -17.48 -45.99
C GLY A 25 31.43 -17.31 -44.52
N ASN A 26 32.40 -16.94 -43.67
CA ASN A 26 32.19 -16.72 -42.24
C ASN A 26 32.16 -15.20 -41.92
N ALA A 27 31.55 -14.85 -40.78
CA ALA A 27 31.60 -13.54 -40.10
C ALA A 27 30.88 -12.31 -40.72
N ASN A 28 30.31 -11.52 -39.80
CA ASN A 28 30.02 -10.07 -39.79
C ASN A 28 29.88 -9.32 -41.13
N GLN A 29 28.66 -8.89 -41.45
CA GLN A 29 28.42 -7.78 -42.37
C GLN A 29 28.04 -6.49 -41.63
N SER A 30 29.00 -5.55 -41.55
CA SER A 30 28.79 -4.18 -41.06
C SER A 30 29.12 -3.16 -42.15
N ALA A 31 28.13 -2.81 -42.98
CA ALA A 31 28.16 -1.63 -43.88
C ALA A 31 26.70 -1.26 -44.25
N ARG A 32 26.04 -0.26 -43.64
CA ARG A 32 26.29 1.20 -43.66
C ARG A 32 26.16 1.85 -45.05
N ALA A 33 24.94 2.26 -45.42
CA ALA A 33 24.63 3.59 -45.98
C ALA A 33 23.11 3.72 -46.25
N ALA A 34 22.44 4.85 -46.04
CA ALA A 34 22.73 5.98 -45.14
C ALA A 34 21.44 6.77 -44.92
N PHE A 35 21.11 7.11 -43.66
CA PHE A 35 20.17 8.19 -43.36
C PHE A 35 20.59 8.87 -42.07
N SER A 36 21.05 10.12 -42.16
CA SER A 36 21.40 10.93 -40.99
C SER A 36 20.18 11.78 -40.60
N ILE A 37 19.64 11.50 -39.42
CA ILE A 37 18.79 12.43 -38.67
C ILE A 37 19.63 12.85 -37.45
N PRO A 38 19.68 14.14 -37.06
CA PRO A 38 20.51 14.58 -35.93
C PRO A 38 20.06 13.96 -34.60
N PHE A 39 20.98 13.91 -33.64
CA PHE A 39 20.69 13.53 -32.25
C PHE A 39 19.66 14.50 -31.64
N GLY A 40 18.60 13.92 -31.06
CA GLY A 40 17.69 14.53 -30.10
C GLY A 40 17.44 13.49 -29.00
N SER A 41 17.37 13.94 -27.75
CA SER A 41 17.53 13.05 -26.59
C SER A 41 16.33 12.14 -26.31
N SER A 42 16.62 11.03 -25.62
CA SER A 42 15.74 10.35 -24.64
C SER A 42 14.24 10.24 -24.97
N GLN A 43 13.85 9.11 -25.56
CA GLN A 43 12.66 8.42 -25.05
C GLN A 43 13.09 7.60 -23.83
N GLN A 44 13.21 8.28 -22.70
CA GLN A 44 13.08 7.67 -21.39
C GLN A 44 11.63 7.18 -21.29
N VAL A 45 11.41 5.95 -20.85
CA VAL A 45 10.04 5.49 -20.54
C VAL A 45 9.64 6.17 -19.24
N ASN A 46 8.48 6.80 -19.22
CA ASN A 46 8.07 7.61 -18.07
C ASN A 46 7.77 6.71 -16.86
N SER A 47 8.36 7.00 -15.71
CA SER A 47 7.84 6.56 -14.40
C SER A 47 6.66 7.44 -14.04
N ALA A 48 5.53 7.26 -14.73
CA ALA A 48 4.35 8.10 -14.60
C ALA A 48 3.08 7.25 -14.49
N ASP A 49 2.96 6.60 -13.33
CA ASP A 49 1.74 6.35 -12.56
C ASP A 49 2.19 5.69 -11.25
N ALA A 50 1.87 6.31 -10.10
CA ALA A 50 2.32 5.87 -8.77
C ALA A 50 1.13 5.73 -7.81
N PRO A 51 0.30 4.68 -7.94
CA PRO A 51 -0.68 4.31 -6.94
C PRO A 51 0.02 3.58 -5.79
N LYS A 52 -0.24 3.95 -4.52
CA LYS A 52 0.46 3.30 -3.40
C LYS A 52 -0.32 2.94 -2.14
N LEU A 53 -1.60 2.69 -2.34
CA LEU A 53 -2.45 1.92 -1.43
C LEU A 53 -3.12 0.88 -2.33
N GLY A 54 -2.57 -0.33 -2.43
CA GLY A 54 -2.89 -1.23 -3.55
C GLY A 54 -2.25 -2.62 -3.53
N VAL A 55 -1.94 -3.15 -2.34
CA VAL A 55 -1.73 -4.61 -2.17
C VAL A 55 -3.10 -5.21 -1.90
N VAL A 56 -3.53 -6.12 -2.77
CA VAL A 56 -4.71 -6.96 -2.54
C VAL A 56 -4.26 -8.28 -1.94
N GLU A 57 -4.81 -8.62 -0.78
CA GLU A 57 -4.83 -10.00 -0.29
C GLU A 57 -6.07 -10.69 -0.85
N LEU A 58 -5.89 -11.89 -1.40
CA LEU A 58 -6.97 -12.73 -1.91
C LEU A 58 -6.82 -14.15 -1.37
N LYS A 59 -7.91 -14.72 -0.87
CA LYS A 59 -8.02 -16.13 -0.49
C LYS A 59 -8.94 -16.83 -1.49
N GLY A 60 -8.48 -17.91 -2.14
CA GLY A 60 -9.21 -18.52 -3.25
C GLY A 60 -8.67 -19.85 -3.75
N THR A 61 -9.30 -20.43 -4.75
CA THR A 61 -8.88 -21.70 -5.38
C THR A 61 -8.10 -21.47 -6.67
N VAL A 62 -7.03 -22.23 -6.90
CA VAL A 62 -6.23 -22.17 -8.16
C VAL A 62 -7.00 -22.82 -9.32
N ASP A 63 -7.45 -22.02 -10.28
CA ASP A 63 -8.12 -22.47 -11.51
C ASP A 63 -7.13 -22.95 -12.58
N SER A 64 -5.99 -22.26 -12.72
CA SER A 64 -5.04 -22.51 -13.79
C SER A 64 -3.62 -22.05 -13.43
N ILE A 65 -2.62 -22.69 -14.01
CA ILE A 65 -1.20 -22.33 -13.86
C ILE A 65 -0.58 -22.27 -15.26
N GLN A 66 0.14 -21.19 -15.54
CA GLN A 66 0.87 -20.96 -16.80
C GLN A 66 2.38 -20.79 -16.51
N ALA A 67 3.16 -20.36 -17.50
CA ALA A 67 4.61 -20.23 -17.36
C ALA A 67 5.03 -19.03 -16.49
N ASP A 68 4.21 -17.99 -16.44
CA ASP A 68 4.45 -16.70 -15.76
C ASP A 68 3.18 -16.15 -15.08
N SER A 69 2.16 -16.98 -14.85
CA SER A 69 0.96 -16.60 -14.09
C SER A 69 0.23 -17.76 -13.41
N TYR A 70 -0.48 -17.44 -12.31
CA TYR A 70 -1.56 -18.24 -11.74
C TYR A 70 -2.91 -17.58 -12.06
N THR A 71 -3.96 -18.38 -12.23
CA THR A 71 -5.34 -17.91 -12.16
C THR A 71 -5.95 -18.46 -10.87
N VAL A 72 -6.47 -17.58 -10.03
CA VAL A 72 -7.08 -17.93 -8.74
C VAL A 72 -8.47 -17.27 -8.69
N SER A 73 -9.51 -18.09 -8.57
CA SER A 73 -10.93 -17.65 -8.53
C SER A 73 -11.33 -16.69 -9.66
N GLY A 74 -10.80 -16.93 -10.87
CA GLY A 74 -10.98 -16.12 -12.07
C GLY A 74 -10.01 -14.95 -12.24
N LEU A 75 -9.40 -14.44 -11.17
CA LEU A 75 -8.39 -13.38 -11.24
C LEU A 75 -7.03 -13.95 -11.64
N THR A 76 -6.28 -13.22 -12.48
CA THR A 76 -4.98 -13.69 -13.00
C THR A 76 -3.83 -12.85 -12.45
N PHE A 77 -2.87 -13.53 -11.83
CA PHE A 77 -1.72 -12.96 -11.15
C PHE A 77 -0.45 -13.37 -11.90
N ARG A 78 0.30 -12.38 -12.40
CA ARG A 78 1.64 -12.57 -12.96
C ARG A 78 2.62 -12.90 -11.83
N PHE A 79 3.61 -13.75 -12.10
CA PHE A 79 4.71 -14.02 -11.16
C PHE A 79 6.04 -14.12 -11.90
N ASP A 80 7.14 -13.90 -11.18
CA ASP A 80 8.49 -14.24 -11.68
C ASP A 80 9.38 -14.82 -10.57
N THR A 81 10.70 -14.78 -10.75
CA THR A 81 11.71 -15.21 -9.78
C THR A 81 11.75 -14.42 -8.47
N LEU A 82 11.11 -13.25 -8.40
CA LEU A 82 10.98 -12.44 -7.18
C LEU A 82 9.70 -12.75 -6.38
N THR A 83 8.74 -13.47 -6.97
CA THR A 83 7.51 -13.90 -6.27
C THR A 83 7.82 -15.06 -5.31
N ILE A 84 7.39 -14.95 -4.06
CA ILE A 84 7.44 -16.03 -3.08
C ILE A 84 6.31 -17.02 -3.37
N ILE A 85 6.64 -18.31 -3.54
CA ILE A 85 5.64 -19.38 -3.75
C ILE A 85 5.85 -20.47 -2.70
N SER A 86 5.02 -20.45 -1.65
CA SER A 86 5.03 -21.40 -0.54
C SER A 86 4.18 -22.64 -0.85
N GLY A 87 4.64 -23.83 -0.44
CA GLY A 87 3.91 -25.10 -0.60
C GLY A 87 3.85 -25.70 -2.01
N ALA A 88 4.16 -24.92 -3.05
CA ALA A 88 4.07 -25.29 -4.47
C ALA A 88 2.66 -25.75 -4.92
N PRO A 89 1.63 -24.89 -4.78
CA PRO A 89 0.23 -25.23 -5.03
C PRO A 89 -0.04 -25.64 -6.48
N VAL A 90 -1.02 -26.53 -6.66
CA VAL A 90 -1.51 -27.02 -7.95
C VAL A 90 -2.96 -26.62 -8.23
N VAL A 91 -3.44 -26.86 -9.45
CA VAL A 91 -4.83 -26.59 -9.84
C VAL A 91 -5.81 -27.38 -8.95
N GLY A 92 -6.71 -26.66 -8.29
CA GLY A 92 -7.66 -27.18 -7.30
C GLY A 92 -7.27 -26.96 -5.84
N ASP A 93 -6.04 -26.51 -5.56
CA ASP A 93 -5.62 -26.17 -4.20
C ASP A 93 -6.18 -24.81 -3.77
N SER A 94 -6.32 -24.62 -2.45
CA SER A 94 -6.64 -23.33 -1.84
C SER A 94 -5.36 -22.54 -1.56
N VAL A 95 -5.37 -21.25 -1.84
CA VAL A 95 -4.22 -20.36 -1.68
C VAL A 95 -4.61 -19.00 -1.11
N GLU A 96 -3.66 -18.38 -0.41
CA GLU A 96 -3.61 -16.94 -0.21
C GLU A 96 -2.65 -16.32 -1.24
N VAL A 97 -3.03 -15.17 -1.80
CA VAL A 97 -2.23 -14.40 -2.74
C VAL A 97 -2.15 -12.97 -2.25
N LYS A 98 -0.94 -12.43 -2.05
CA LYS A 98 -0.71 -10.99 -1.86
C LYS A 98 -0.14 -10.42 -3.15
N ALA A 99 -0.77 -9.39 -3.70
CA ALA A 99 -0.44 -8.89 -5.05
C ALA A 99 -0.63 -7.38 -5.21
N LEU A 100 0.28 -6.75 -5.96
CA LEU A 100 0.13 -5.36 -6.42
C LEU A 100 -0.67 -5.30 -7.73
N LEU A 101 -1.46 -4.24 -7.91
CA LEU A 101 -1.92 -3.82 -9.24
C LEU A 101 -0.83 -2.96 -9.90
N LEU A 102 -0.38 -3.33 -11.10
CA LEU A 102 0.59 -2.55 -11.87
C LEU A 102 -0.10 -1.48 -12.74
N PRO A 103 0.60 -0.42 -13.19
CA PRO A 103 0.04 0.61 -14.07
C PRO A 103 -0.50 0.13 -15.43
N ASP A 104 -0.21 -1.11 -15.86
CA ASP A 104 -0.85 -1.74 -17.03
C ASP A 104 -2.15 -2.50 -16.70
N LEU A 105 -2.63 -2.35 -15.46
CA LEU A 105 -3.76 -3.04 -14.84
C LEU A 105 -3.60 -4.57 -14.77
N THR A 106 -2.36 -5.09 -14.86
CA THR A 106 -2.07 -6.48 -14.53
C THR A 106 -1.69 -6.62 -13.05
N ARG A 107 -2.13 -7.72 -12.43
CA ARG A 107 -1.78 -8.04 -11.03
C ARG A 107 -0.44 -8.76 -11.00
N TYR A 108 0.47 -8.32 -10.13
CA TYR A 108 1.74 -8.98 -9.85
C TYR A 108 1.72 -9.62 -8.46
N ALA A 109 1.86 -10.94 -8.39
CA ALA A 109 1.95 -11.65 -7.13
C ALA A 109 3.30 -11.41 -6.45
N LEU A 110 3.22 -10.97 -5.20
CA LEU A 110 4.32 -10.85 -4.26
C LEU A 110 4.52 -12.19 -3.55
N LYS A 111 3.41 -12.75 -3.06
CA LYS A 111 3.32 -14.03 -2.36
C LYS A 111 2.16 -14.86 -2.94
N ILE A 112 2.38 -16.16 -3.12
CA ILE A 112 1.35 -17.18 -3.35
C ILE A 112 1.62 -18.30 -2.35
N GLU A 113 0.68 -18.54 -1.44
CA GLU A 113 0.85 -19.50 -0.34
C GLU A 113 -0.24 -20.55 -0.33
N LEU A 114 0.15 -21.83 -0.40
CA LEU A 114 -0.75 -22.97 -0.19
C LEU A 114 -1.37 -22.90 1.22
N GLN A 115 -2.70 -22.98 1.28
CA GLN A 115 -3.47 -23.02 2.52
C GLN A 115 -3.94 -24.45 2.81
N ASP A 116 -3.77 -24.90 4.06
CA ASP A 116 -4.28 -26.21 4.51
C ASP A 116 -5.82 -26.21 4.69
N GLU A 117 -6.42 -25.04 4.92
CA GLU A 117 -7.89 -24.88 4.94
C GLU A 117 -8.46 -24.71 3.52
N VAL A 118 -9.58 -25.39 3.27
CA VAL A 118 -10.26 -25.34 1.97
C VAL A 118 -11.10 -24.06 1.88
N VAL A 119 -10.64 -23.11 1.08
CA VAL A 119 -11.41 -21.90 0.76
C VAL A 119 -12.67 -22.31 -0.02
N THR A 120 -13.83 -22.10 0.59
CA THR A 120 -15.14 -22.45 0.00
C THR A 120 -15.86 -21.24 -0.60
N THR A 121 -15.60 -20.05 -0.07
CA THR A 121 -15.95 -18.74 -0.63
C THR A 121 -14.65 -17.98 -0.88
N PRO A 122 -14.28 -17.70 -2.14
CA PRO A 122 -13.14 -16.84 -2.43
C PRO A 122 -13.40 -15.41 -1.97
N SER A 123 -12.46 -14.83 -1.23
CA SER A 123 -12.56 -13.48 -0.66
C SER A 123 -11.33 -12.63 -0.97
N PHE A 124 -11.47 -11.32 -0.83
CA PHE A 124 -10.39 -10.35 -0.99
C PHE A 124 -10.47 -9.23 0.06
N GLU A 125 -9.33 -8.63 0.34
CA GLU A 125 -9.16 -7.50 1.25
C GLU A 125 -8.06 -6.57 0.72
N PHE A 126 -8.32 -5.25 0.69
CA PHE A 126 -7.29 -4.25 0.39
C PHE A 126 -7.62 -2.86 0.92
N HIS A 127 -6.58 -2.04 1.05
CA HIS A 127 -6.67 -0.60 1.32
C HIS A 127 -6.35 0.21 0.07
N GLY A 128 -7.11 1.27 -0.22
CA GLY A 128 -6.94 2.09 -1.41
C GLY A 128 -7.67 3.44 -1.39
N LEU A 129 -7.30 4.33 -2.33
CA LEU A 129 -7.95 5.63 -2.50
C LEU A 129 -9.12 5.50 -3.48
N VAL A 130 -10.30 6.03 -3.11
CA VAL A 130 -11.48 6.04 -3.99
C VAL A 130 -11.25 7.01 -5.16
N GLU A 131 -11.07 6.48 -6.36
CA GLU A 131 -10.86 7.27 -7.59
C GLU A 131 -12.18 7.59 -8.30
N ALA A 132 -13.14 6.66 -8.27
CA ALA A 132 -14.44 6.82 -8.91
C ALA A 132 -15.54 6.03 -8.18
N MET A 133 -16.75 6.60 -8.13
CA MET A 133 -17.92 6.03 -7.45
C MET A 133 -19.11 5.97 -8.42
N ALA A 134 -19.18 4.94 -9.29
CA ALA A 134 -20.39 4.70 -10.06
C ALA A 134 -21.42 3.90 -9.24
N ALA A 135 -22.65 3.78 -9.74
CA ALA A 135 -23.76 3.19 -8.98
C ALA A 135 -23.64 1.66 -8.77
N ASP A 136 -22.86 0.98 -9.61
CA ASP A 136 -22.67 -0.47 -9.66
C ASP A 136 -21.18 -0.89 -9.67
N MET A 137 -20.26 0.06 -9.84
CA MET A 137 -18.82 -0.19 -9.87
C MET A 137 -18.04 1.03 -9.36
N TRP A 138 -17.19 0.82 -8.37
CA TRP A 138 -16.22 1.80 -7.90
C TRP A 138 -14.84 1.48 -8.47
N THR A 139 -14.01 2.51 -8.59
CA THR A 139 -12.57 2.36 -8.82
C THR A 139 -11.85 2.82 -7.56
N VAL A 140 -10.99 1.96 -7.00
CA VAL A 140 -10.24 2.24 -5.78
C VAL A 140 -8.77 1.89 -6.05
N SER A 141 -7.87 2.89 -6.14
CA SER A 141 -6.48 2.71 -6.58
C SER A 141 -6.33 1.89 -7.88
N GLY A 142 -7.10 2.19 -8.92
CA GLY A 142 -7.18 1.44 -10.17
C GLY A 142 -7.97 0.12 -10.11
N GLU A 143 -8.26 -0.43 -8.94
CA GLU A 143 -9.02 -1.68 -8.79
C GLU A 143 -10.51 -1.48 -9.06
N GLN A 144 -11.11 -2.40 -9.83
CA GLN A 144 -12.55 -2.39 -10.11
C GLN A 144 -13.31 -3.23 -9.09
N VAL A 145 -14.09 -2.54 -8.25
CA VAL A 145 -14.90 -3.12 -7.18
C VAL A 145 -16.38 -3.02 -7.58
N GLN A 146 -17.06 -4.15 -7.72
CA GLN A 146 -18.50 -4.15 -7.95
C GLN A 146 -19.24 -3.85 -6.64
N VAL A 147 -20.16 -2.89 -6.70
CA VAL A 147 -21.00 -2.47 -5.57
C VAL A 147 -22.43 -2.95 -5.79
N THR A 148 -23.07 -3.42 -4.72
CA THR A 148 -24.41 -4.02 -4.76
C THR A 148 -25.38 -3.34 -3.79
N VAL A 149 -26.60 -3.86 -3.68
CA VAL A 149 -27.58 -3.42 -2.67
C VAL A 149 -27.29 -4.00 -1.28
N ASP A 150 -26.47 -5.05 -1.22
CA ASP A 150 -26.11 -5.77 0.00
C ASP A 150 -24.74 -5.33 0.56
N THR A 151 -23.97 -4.56 -0.22
CA THR A 151 -22.70 -3.94 0.18
C THR A 151 -22.92 -2.89 1.27
N VAL A 152 -22.24 -3.05 2.41
CA VAL A 152 -22.18 -2.06 3.49
C VAL A 152 -21.18 -0.97 3.10
N ILE A 153 -21.56 0.30 3.21
CA ILE A 153 -20.70 1.44 2.85
C ILE A 153 -20.83 2.47 3.96
N ASP A 154 -19.69 2.93 4.50
CA ASP A 154 -19.68 3.99 5.50
C ASP A 154 -20.20 5.32 4.97
N ALA A 155 -20.67 6.16 5.89
CA ALA A 155 -21.11 7.52 5.58
C ALA A 155 -19.94 8.38 5.06
N ASP A 156 -20.28 9.40 4.29
CA ASP A 156 -19.39 10.50 3.89
C ASP A 156 -18.10 10.14 3.11
N ILE A 157 -17.93 8.87 2.70
CA ILE A 157 -16.91 8.47 1.70
C ILE A 157 -17.09 9.28 0.41
N ALA A 158 -15.97 9.79 -0.12
CA ALA A 158 -15.91 10.60 -1.33
C ALA A 158 -14.67 10.24 -2.18
N ALA A 159 -14.57 10.80 -3.39
CA ALA A 159 -13.35 10.68 -4.19
C ALA A 159 -12.14 11.27 -3.45
N GLY A 160 -11.01 10.55 -3.49
CA GLY A 160 -9.81 10.81 -2.68
C GLY A 160 -9.83 10.21 -1.27
N ALA A 161 -10.96 9.69 -0.77
CA ALA A 161 -10.99 9.05 0.54
C ALA A 161 -10.21 7.73 0.55
N LEU A 162 -9.50 7.47 1.65
CA LEU A 162 -8.86 6.19 1.91
C LEU A 162 -9.86 5.23 2.54
N VAL A 163 -10.09 4.11 1.87
CA VAL A 163 -11.02 3.06 2.31
C VAL A 163 -10.32 1.71 2.44
N GLU A 164 -10.87 0.87 3.30
CA GLU A 164 -10.69 -0.58 3.24
C GLU A 164 -11.84 -1.18 2.44
N VAL A 165 -11.55 -2.16 1.60
CA VAL A 165 -12.54 -2.89 0.80
C VAL A 165 -12.41 -4.37 1.11
N LYS A 166 -13.50 -4.97 1.58
CA LYS A 166 -13.63 -6.41 1.88
C LYS A 166 -14.75 -7.01 1.05
N GLY A 167 -14.59 -8.24 0.56
CA GLY A 167 -15.65 -8.88 -0.21
C GLY A 167 -15.36 -10.25 -0.81
N GLU A 168 -16.32 -10.78 -1.58
CA GLU A 168 -16.21 -12.03 -2.33
C GLU A 168 -15.65 -11.84 -3.76
N VAL A 169 -14.98 -12.87 -4.31
CA VAL A 169 -14.57 -12.91 -5.73
C VAL A 169 -15.50 -13.82 -6.53
N VAL A 170 -16.55 -13.20 -7.08
CA VAL A 170 -17.64 -13.89 -7.79
C VAL A 170 -17.33 -13.98 -9.28
N GLY A 171 -16.73 -15.10 -9.70
CA GLY A 171 -16.47 -15.40 -11.11
C GLY A 171 -15.39 -14.52 -11.76
N GLY A 172 -14.40 -14.08 -10.97
CA GLY A 172 -13.35 -13.16 -11.40
C GLY A 172 -13.69 -11.67 -11.29
N LEU A 173 -14.83 -11.33 -10.67
CA LEU A 173 -15.17 -9.96 -10.27
C LEU A 173 -15.05 -9.83 -8.75
N MET A 174 -14.42 -8.76 -8.28
CA MET A 174 -14.42 -8.41 -6.85
C MET A 174 -15.74 -7.73 -6.51
N VAL A 175 -16.53 -8.31 -5.62
CA VAL A 175 -17.84 -7.80 -5.18
C VAL A 175 -17.70 -7.42 -3.71
N ALA A 176 -17.86 -6.14 -3.37
CA ALA A 176 -17.66 -5.69 -1.99
C ALA A 176 -18.81 -6.12 -1.08
N ASP A 177 -18.45 -6.65 0.09
CA ASP A 177 -19.34 -6.85 1.25
C ASP A 177 -19.29 -5.61 2.16
N SER A 178 -18.09 -5.03 2.39
CA SER A 178 -17.94 -3.72 3.03
C SER A 178 -16.96 -2.79 2.30
N ILE A 179 -17.23 -1.49 2.39
CA ILE A 179 -16.32 -0.39 2.06
C ILE A 179 -16.29 0.57 3.26
N GLU A 180 -15.22 0.52 4.04
CA GLU A 180 -15.07 1.23 5.31
C GLU A 180 -14.15 2.44 5.18
N LEU A 181 -14.52 3.57 5.79
CA LEU A 181 -13.70 4.78 5.78
C LEU A 181 -12.60 4.68 6.84
N LYS A 182 -11.33 4.60 6.42
CA LYS A 182 -10.21 4.53 7.36
C LYS A 182 -9.67 5.93 7.69
N GLU A 183 -10.44 6.64 8.51
CA GLU A 183 -9.96 7.84 9.19
C GLU A 183 -8.67 7.53 9.99
N ASN A 184 -7.71 8.45 9.98
CA ASN A 184 -6.40 8.37 10.64
C ASN A 184 -5.29 7.54 9.96
N MET A 185 -5.48 6.96 8.77
CA MET A 185 -4.33 6.65 7.91
C MET A 185 -3.87 7.92 7.13
N PRO A 186 -2.55 8.08 6.89
CA PRO A 186 -2.02 9.22 6.15
C PRO A 186 -2.50 9.17 4.68
N GLY A 187 -3.41 10.07 4.33
CA GLY A 187 -3.94 10.20 2.97
C GLY A 187 -5.39 10.66 2.88
N ALA A 188 -6.14 10.73 3.98
CA ALA A 188 -7.53 11.18 3.95
C ALA A 188 -7.68 12.65 3.47
N VAL A 189 -8.73 12.93 2.68
CA VAL A 189 -9.00 14.27 2.11
C VAL A 189 -9.16 15.31 3.23
N GLY A 190 -8.42 16.41 3.12
CA GLY A 190 -8.43 17.49 4.12
C GLY A 190 -7.63 17.22 5.40
N VAL A 191 -7.14 15.99 5.63
CA VAL A 191 -6.17 15.69 6.69
C VAL A 191 -4.77 16.08 6.20
N GLU A 192 -3.95 16.66 7.07
CA GLU A 192 -2.56 16.99 6.76
C GLU A 192 -1.68 15.74 6.86
N VAL A 193 -0.85 15.53 5.83
CA VAL A 193 0.13 14.43 5.75
C VAL A 193 1.54 14.98 5.58
N GLU A 194 2.53 14.24 6.08
CA GLU A 194 3.93 14.44 5.74
C GLU A 194 4.28 13.64 4.48
N ILE A 195 4.79 14.30 3.45
CA ILE A 195 5.28 13.68 2.21
C ILE A 195 6.77 13.98 2.11
N PHE A 196 7.58 12.94 1.98
CA PHE A 196 9.01 13.06 1.66
C PHE A 196 9.24 12.77 0.17
N GLY A 197 10.23 13.41 -0.45
CA GLY A 197 10.60 13.09 -1.83
C GLY A 197 11.47 14.12 -2.54
N THR A 198 11.95 13.77 -3.73
CA THR A 198 12.73 14.69 -4.58
C THR A 198 11.81 15.55 -5.44
N ILE A 199 12.08 16.85 -5.53
CA ILE A 199 11.40 17.74 -6.49
C ILE A 199 11.83 17.38 -7.92
N GLU A 200 10.90 16.85 -8.72
CA GLU A 200 11.10 16.49 -10.13
C GLU A 200 10.82 17.66 -11.08
N SER A 201 9.88 18.54 -10.73
CA SER A 201 9.57 19.73 -11.52
C SER A 201 8.96 20.85 -10.67
N ILE A 202 9.13 22.10 -11.13
CA ILE A 202 8.51 23.29 -10.54
C ILE A 202 7.91 24.11 -11.70
N THR A 203 6.59 24.30 -11.71
CA THR A 203 5.85 25.04 -12.75
C THR A 203 4.95 26.08 -12.11
N GLY A 204 5.53 27.23 -11.75
CA GLY A 204 4.81 28.32 -11.09
C GLY A 204 4.54 27.99 -9.62
N THR A 205 3.28 27.67 -9.30
CA THR A 205 2.82 27.27 -7.95
C THR A 205 2.47 25.78 -7.88
N VAL A 206 3.02 24.98 -8.79
CA VAL A 206 2.84 23.52 -8.84
C VAL A 206 4.20 22.86 -8.82
N TYR A 207 4.40 21.98 -7.85
CA TYR A 207 5.59 21.16 -7.66
C TYR A 207 5.21 19.69 -7.95
N VAL A 208 6.17 18.91 -8.44
CA VAL A 208 6.07 17.45 -8.47
C VAL A 208 7.13 16.90 -7.54
N VAL A 209 6.72 16.15 -6.52
CA VAL A 209 7.59 15.62 -5.44
C VAL A 209 7.36 14.12 -5.34
N GLY A 210 8.33 13.31 -5.77
CA GLY A 210 8.18 11.84 -5.82
C GLY A 210 6.91 11.40 -6.57
N GLY A 211 6.71 11.91 -7.78
CA GLY A 211 5.50 11.75 -8.60
C GLY A 211 4.25 12.50 -8.13
N LYS A 212 4.14 12.84 -6.84
CA LYS A 212 2.96 13.47 -6.24
C LYS A 212 2.87 14.94 -6.66
N THR A 213 1.68 15.38 -7.09
CA THR A 213 1.43 16.77 -7.52
C THR A 213 1.06 17.64 -6.32
N VAL A 214 1.93 18.60 -5.98
CA VAL A 214 1.80 19.48 -4.83
C VAL A 214 1.55 20.92 -5.31
N ASN A 215 0.35 21.43 -5.03
CA ASN A 215 -0.02 22.83 -5.23
C ASN A 215 0.45 23.68 -4.05
N THR A 216 0.91 24.90 -4.33
CA THR A 216 1.22 25.93 -3.34
C THR A 216 0.39 27.19 -3.60
N ASP A 217 0.22 28.04 -2.58
CA ASP A 217 -0.44 29.33 -2.72
C ASP A 217 0.35 30.47 -2.04
N ALA A 218 -0.32 31.53 -1.57
CA ALA A 218 0.31 32.65 -0.86
C ALA A 218 0.35 32.46 0.67
N ALA A 219 -0.19 31.36 1.20
CA ALA A 219 -0.12 30.94 2.59
C ALA A 219 0.82 29.76 2.82
N THR A 220 1.18 29.00 1.77
CA THR A 220 2.22 27.96 1.86
C THR A 220 3.56 28.53 2.35
N GLU A 221 4.07 27.99 3.46
CA GLU A 221 5.41 28.25 3.99
C GLU A 221 6.46 27.52 3.14
N ILE A 222 7.62 28.14 2.89
CA ILE A 222 8.71 27.54 2.11
C ILE A 222 10.03 27.79 2.82
N THR A 223 10.61 26.71 3.35
CA THR A 223 11.85 26.72 4.13
C THR A 223 13.01 26.22 3.27
N GLY A 224 14.09 27.00 3.22
CA GLY A 224 15.27 26.73 2.36
C GLY A 224 15.16 27.25 0.93
N VAL A 225 16.04 26.75 0.04
CA VAL A 225 16.13 27.18 -1.37
C VAL A 225 15.79 26.02 -2.30
N LEU A 226 14.51 25.89 -2.62
CA LEU A 226 13.99 24.79 -3.43
C LEU A 226 14.46 24.85 -4.89
N ALA A 227 14.88 23.71 -5.43
CA ALA A 227 15.20 23.51 -6.83
C ALA A 227 14.76 22.12 -7.32
N VAL A 228 14.69 21.92 -8.63
CA VAL A 228 14.56 20.56 -9.18
C VAL A 228 15.80 19.75 -8.80
N GLY A 229 15.60 18.61 -8.16
CA GLY A 229 16.63 17.78 -7.54
C GLY A 229 16.74 17.91 -6.02
N SER A 230 16.13 18.92 -5.38
CA SER A 230 16.09 19.02 -3.91
C SER A 230 15.27 17.86 -3.31
N PHE A 231 15.79 17.18 -2.29
CA PHE A 231 14.96 16.38 -1.39
C PHE A 231 14.20 17.30 -0.43
N VAL A 232 12.92 17.02 -0.18
CA VAL A 232 12.05 17.86 0.67
C VAL A 232 11.16 17.03 1.59
N LYS A 233 10.77 17.67 2.69
CA LYS A 233 9.59 17.33 3.49
C LYS A 233 8.46 18.29 3.11
N VAL A 234 7.24 17.79 3.00
CA VAL A 234 6.06 18.57 2.64
C VAL A 234 4.95 18.26 3.63
N HIS A 235 4.42 19.28 4.29
CA HIS A 235 3.14 19.18 5.00
C HIS A 235 2.03 19.65 4.07
N ALA A 236 1.12 18.75 3.70
CA ALA A 236 0.04 19.06 2.77
C ALA A 236 -1.24 18.30 3.09
N SER A 237 -2.39 18.87 2.71
CA SER A 237 -3.67 18.14 2.72
C SER A 237 -4.00 17.57 1.35
N LEU A 238 -4.58 16.37 1.29
CA LEU A 238 -5.06 15.80 0.02
C LEU A 238 -6.37 16.49 -0.41
N ASN A 239 -6.47 16.85 -1.70
CA ASN A 239 -7.69 17.31 -2.34
C ASN A 239 -8.42 16.14 -3.01
N ALA A 240 -9.75 16.26 -3.17
CA ALA A 240 -10.60 15.28 -3.84
C ALA A 240 -10.33 15.10 -5.37
N ASP A 241 -9.34 15.78 -5.94
CA ASP A 241 -8.85 15.58 -7.31
C ASP A 241 -7.50 14.82 -7.39
N GLY A 242 -7.01 14.31 -6.25
CA GLY A 242 -5.73 13.59 -6.14
C GLY A 242 -4.50 14.49 -6.03
N THR A 243 -4.66 15.82 -6.06
CA THR A 243 -3.55 16.76 -5.81
C THR A 243 -3.43 17.10 -4.33
N PHE A 244 -2.22 17.45 -3.89
CA PHE A 244 -1.96 17.90 -2.53
C PHE A 244 -1.93 19.42 -2.47
N GLN A 245 -2.47 20.04 -1.42
CA GLN A 245 -2.32 21.47 -1.13
C GLN A 245 -1.35 21.64 0.04
N ALA A 246 -0.16 22.16 -0.22
CA ALA A 246 0.86 22.36 0.81
C ALA A 246 0.49 23.49 1.79
N ARG A 247 0.56 23.17 3.09
CA ARG A 247 0.79 24.15 4.16
C ARG A 247 2.25 24.58 4.15
N GLU A 248 3.18 23.65 3.93
CA GLU A 248 4.62 23.89 4.07
C GLU A 248 5.45 22.98 3.16
N ILE A 249 6.56 23.51 2.63
CA ILE A 249 7.59 22.73 1.93
C ILE A 249 8.96 23.11 2.49
N GLU A 250 9.67 22.12 3.02
CA GLU A 250 10.97 22.28 3.67
C GLU A 250 12.08 21.53 2.92
N LEU A 251 13.21 22.21 2.71
CA LEU A 251 14.42 21.63 2.15
C LEU A 251 15.16 20.81 3.23
N MET A 252 15.04 19.49 3.16
CA MET A 252 15.83 18.59 4.00
C MET A 252 17.29 18.58 3.53
N THR A 253 18.22 18.62 4.48
CA THR A 253 19.67 18.48 4.23
C THR A 253 20.27 17.34 5.05
N GLU A 254 21.56 17.05 4.87
CA GLU A 254 22.25 16.20 5.85
C GLU A 254 22.19 16.86 7.24
N PRO A 255 22.00 16.09 8.32
CA PRO A 255 21.95 16.64 9.66
C PRO A 255 23.21 17.45 9.93
N ALA A 256 23.03 18.63 10.53
CA ALA A 256 24.15 19.48 10.86
C ALA A 256 25.10 18.70 11.77
N ALA A 257 26.37 18.56 11.36
CA ALA A 257 27.36 17.88 12.19
C ALA A 257 27.51 18.67 13.50
N GLU A 258 27.03 18.08 14.60
CA GLU A 258 27.04 18.67 15.94
C GLU A 258 28.36 19.40 16.21
N PRO A 259 28.34 20.68 16.63
CA PRO A 259 29.54 21.48 16.84
C PRO A 259 30.25 21.00 18.12
N GLY A 260 30.91 19.85 18.01
CA GLY A 260 31.30 19.02 19.14
C GLY A 260 31.96 19.79 20.28
N ASP A 261 31.45 19.54 21.50
CA ASP A 261 31.84 20.19 22.75
C ASP A 261 33.29 19.88 23.14
N ASP A 262 34.22 20.58 22.50
CA ASP A 262 35.65 20.65 22.83
C ASP A 262 35.91 21.52 24.09
N ASP A 263 34.91 21.73 24.95
CA ASP A 263 34.98 22.50 26.21
C ASP A 263 35.31 21.59 27.42
N ASP A 264 36.52 21.04 27.39
CA ASP A 264 37.19 20.44 28.55
C ASP A 264 37.34 21.45 29.69
N GLN A 265 36.41 21.46 30.67
CA GLN A 265 36.67 21.51 32.12
C GLN A 265 35.40 21.71 32.99
N GLY A 266 35.13 20.78 33.93
CA GLY A 266 34.24 21.04 35.06
C GLY A 266 33.80 19.78 35.82
N GLU A 267 34.20 19.64 37.08
CA GLU A 267 33.63 18.64 38.01
C GLU A 267 32.39 19.23 38.74
N ASP A 268 31.61 18.35 39.39
CA ASP A 268 30.55 18.64 40.37
C ASP A 268 29.27 19.37 39.90
N GLN A 269 28.22 18.62 39.55
CA GLN A 269 27.19 18.21 40.54
C GLN A 269 26.08 17.32 39.97
N ASP A 270 25.48 16.50 40.84
CA ASP A 270 24.18 15.88 40.60
C ASP A 270 23.07 16.94 40.67
N ASP A 271 22.24 17.08 39.63
CA ASP A 271 20.79 17.17 39.81
C ASP A 271 20.04 16.87 38.49
N GLN A 272 18.73 16.70 38.60
CA GLN A 272 17.83 16.28 37.50
C GLN A 272 17.81 17.26 36.32
N ASP A 273 17.70 16.71 35.11
CA ASP A 273 16.52 16.95 34.26
C ASP A 273 16.41 15.84 33.20
N ASP A 274 15.20 15.31 33.00
CA ASP A 274 14.85 14.47 31.84
C ASP A 274 14.63 15.39 30.62
N GLN A 275 15.65 16.16 30.26
CA GLN A 275 15.62 17.06 29.12
C GLN A 275 15.91 16.27 27.83
N ASP A 276 14.95 16.39 26.91
CA ASP A 276 15.07 16.21 25.48
C ASP A 276 15.49 14.78 25.02
N GLU A 277 14.47 13.92 24.84
CA GLU A 277 14.47 13.03 23.68
C GLU A 277 14.47 13.92 22.43
N ASP A 278 15.66 14.31 21.99
CA ASP A 278 15.85 15.16 20.81
C ASP A 278 15.06 14.60 19.63
N MET A 279 14.00 15.32 19.24
CA MET A 279 13.37 15.04 17.97
C MET A 279 14.32 15.53 16.89
N ASP A 280 15.17 14.62 16.39
CA ASP A 280 15.94 14.84 15.17
C ASP A 280 14.99 15.36 14.07
N GLU A 281 14.95 16.68 13.86
CA GLU A 281 14.13 17.31 12.81
C GLU A 281 14.65 16.87 11.42
N ASP A 282 15.96 16.60 11.35
CA ASP A 282 16.68 16.01 10.21
C ASP A 282 16.55 14.46 10.09
N GLU A 283 15.79 13.75 10.95
CA GLU A 283 15.49 12.32 10.75
C GLU A 283 14.21 12.13 9.91
N VAL A 284 14.39 11.62 8.70
CA VAL A 284 13.32 11.16 7.82
C VAL A 284 12.66 9.93 8.44
N LYS A 285 11.43 10.10 8.91
CA LYS A 285 10.54 9.06 9.46
C LYS A 285 9.41 8.82 8.46
N LEU A 286 9.34 7.64 7.86
CA LEU A 286 8.29 7.29 6.88
C LEU A 286 7.72 5.91 7.17
N THR A 287 6.40 5.79 7.25
CA THR A 287 5.70 4.49 7.20
C THR A 287 5.01 4.38 5.84
N GLY A 288 5.16 3.24 5.16
CA GLY A 288 4.50 3.01 3.88
C GLY A 288 4.89 1.69 3.21
N VAL A 289 4.28 1.40 2.06
CA VAL A 289 4.51 0.15 1.32
C VAL A 289 5.92 0.10 0.72
N LEU A 290 6.62 -1.02 0.89
CA LEU A 290 7.88 -1.33 0.21
C LEU A 290 7.62 -1.73 -1.25
N GLU A 291 8.03 -0.88 -2.19
CA GLU A 291 7.81 -1.05 -3.64
C GLU A 291 8.87 -1.94 -4.31
N SER A 292 10.06 -1.96 -3.73
CA SER A 292 11.25 -2.54 -4.33
C SER A 292 12.34 -2.72 -3.29
N MET A 293 12.92 -3.91 -3.23
CA MET A 293 14.11 -4.23 -2.44
C MET A 293 15.25 -4.64 -3.39
N THR A 294 16.19 -3.73 -3.66
CA THR A 294 17.37 -4.03 -4.48
C THR A 294 18.64 -3.91 -3.65
N ALA A 295 19.72 -4.54 -4.12
CA ALA A 295 21.01 -4.52 -3.43
C ALA A 295 21.59 -3.09 -3.40
N GLY A 296 21.41 -2.41 -2.26
CA GLY A 296 21.88 -1.05 -1.99
C GLY A 296 20.80 0.04 -2.01
N ILE A 297 19.61 -0.22 -2.60
CA ILE A 297 18.50 0.75 -2.68
C ILE A 297 17.16 0.05 -2.48
N TRP A 298 16.37 0.54 -1.52
CA TRP A 298 14.98 0.16 -1.28
C TRP A 298 14.06 1.35 -1.59
N VAL A 299 12.78 1.12 -1.91
CA VAL A 299 11.83 2.19 -2.26
C VAL A 299 10.57 2.11 -1.40
N VAL A 300 10.31 3.12 -0.58
CA VAL A 300 9.15 3.22 0.33
C VAL A 300 8.42 4.54 0.04
N ASP A 301 7.09 4.51 -0.10
CA ASP A 301 6.26 5.60 -0.68
C ASP A 301 6.84 6.38 -1.91
N GLY A 302 7.60 5.70 -2.79
CA GLY A 302 8.26 6.31 -3.95
C GLY A 302 9.60 6.98 -3.63
N VAL A 303 9.90 7.17 -2.34
CA VAL A 303 11.18 7.64 -1.82
C VAL A 303 12.21 6.51 -1.90
N SER A 304 13.37 6.82 -2.48
CA SER A 304 14.50 5.88 -2.57
C SER A 304 15.43 6.03 -1.38
N PHE A 305 15.59 4.95 -0.61
CA PHE A 305 16.49 4.86 0.53
C PHE A 305 17.71 4.02 0.17
N VAL A 306 18.90 4.54 0.49
CA VAL A 306 20.15 3.77 0.47
C VAL A 306 20.14 2.83 1.68
N VAL A 307 20.44 1.55 1.44
CA VAL A 307 20.46 0.49 2.45
C VAL A 307 21.81 -0.21 2.40
N ASP A 308 22.54 -0.22 3.51
CA ASP A 308 23.90 -0.78 3.59
C ASP A 308 24.12 -1.69 4.80
N LEU A 309 25.38 -2.01 5.13
CA LEU A 309 25.72 -2.93 6.22
C LEU A 309 25.57 -2.32 7.63
N SER A 310 25.23 -1.04 7.73
CA SER A 310 24.88 -0.35 8.97
C SER A 310 23.38 -0.26 9.21
N THR A 311 22.55 -0.40 8.16
CA THR A 311 21.09 -0.40 8.28
C THR A 311 20.61 -1.60 9.09
N LYS A 312 19.95 -1.33 10.23
CA LYS A 312 19.27 -2.33 11.04
C LYS A 312 17.95 -2.71 10.35
N ILE A 313 17.73 -4.00 10.12
CA ILE A 313 16.50 -4.53 9.51
C ILE A 313 15.81 -5.45 10.53
N GLU A 314 14.52 -5.22 10.78
CA GLU A 314 13.69 -5.96 11.72
C GLU A 314 12.42 -6.48 11.01
N GLY A 315 12.09 -7.76 11.21
CA GLY A 315 11.08 -8.49 10.44
C GLY A 315 11.64 -9.21 9.21
N ASP A 316 10.86 -10.13 8.63
CA ASP A 316 11.20 -10.86 7.38
C ASP A 316 10.64 -10.10 6.16
N ILE A 317 11.03 -8.83 6.03
CA ILE A 317 10.45 -7.84 5.12
C ILE A 317 10.55 -8.26 3.64
N GLN A 318 9.42 -8.20 2.94
CA GLN A 318 9.27 -8.45 1.50
C GLN A 318 8.67 -7.25 0.76
N VAL A 319 8.77 -7.26 -0.58
CA VAL A 319 8.07 -6.26 -1.41
C VAL A 319 6.55 -6.38 -1.20
N GLY A 320 5.91 -5.24 -0.97
CA GLY A 320 4.49 -5.09 -0.65
C GLY A 320 4.18 -4.91 0.84
N ASP A 321 5.10 -5.25 1.73
CA ASP A 321 4.90 -5.05 3.16
C ASP A 321 4.84 -3.56 3.50
N ILE A 322 4.03 -3.20 4.52
CA ILE A 322 4.10 -1.89 5.14
C ILE A 322 5.33 -1.88 6.05
N VAL A 323 6.22 -0.91 5.85
CA VAL A 323 7.45 -0.78 6.63
C VAL A 323 7.57 0.63 7.20
N LYS A 324 8.10 0.71 8.42
CA LYS A 324 8.57 1.94 9.05
C LYS A 324 10.07 2.07 8.80
N ILE A 325 10.46 3.11 8.06
CA ILE A 325 11.84 3.39 7.67
C ILE A 325 12.30 4.72 8.28
N LYS A 326 13.51 4.69 8.85
CA LYS A 326 14.19 5.80 9.53
C LYS A 326 15.57 6.02 8.91
N GLY A 327 15.89 7.27 8.59
CA GLY A 327 17.16 7.63 7.97
C GLY A 327 17.42 9.12 7.91
N HIS A 328 18.59 9.50 7.39
CA HIS A 328 18.98 10.90 7.20
C HIS A 328 19.38 11.16 5.75
N VAL A 329 19.16 12.39 5.27
CA VAL A 329 19.64 12.79 3.94
C VAL A 329 21.17 12.79 3.92
N GLN A 330 21.78 12.36 2.82
CA GLN A 330 23.24 12.37 2.65
C GLN A 330 23.73 13.73 2.14
N SER A 331 25.03 14.03 2.29
CA SER A 331 25.72 15.23 1.77
C SER A 331 25.47 15.64 0.31
N ASP A 332 24.84 14.78 -0.52
CA ASP A 332 24.41 15.15 -1.87
C ASP A 332 23.06 15.88 -1.93
N GLY A 333 22.25 15.85 -0.86
CA GLY A 333 20.93 16.49 -0.79
C GLY A 333 19.84 15.80 -1.62
N THR A 334 20.08 14.57 -2.07
CA THR A 334 19.23 13.83 -3.02
C THR A 334 18.88 12.40 -2.58
N THR A 335 19.66 11.81 -1.67
CA THR A 335 19.48 10.43 -1.19
C THR A 335 19.31 10.39 0.32
N VAL A 336 18.55 9.41 0.84
CA VAL A 336 18.38 9.16 2.28
C VAL A 336 19.08 7.85 2.64
N LEU A 337 19.99 7.85 3.61
CA LEU A 337 20.58 6.63 4.18
C LEU A 337 19.69 6.11 5.31
N ALA A 338 19.12 4.92 5.13
CA ALA A 338 18.34 4.26 6.17
C ALA A 338 19.25 3.67 7.25
N HIS A 339 18.94 3.93 8.52
CA HIS A 339 19.61 3.32 9.68
C HIS A 339 18.73 2.28 10.39
N LYS A 340 17.40 2.42 10.32
CA LYS A 340 16.44 1.38 10.71
C LYS A 340 15.38 1.17 9.63
N ILE A 341 15.05 -0.08 9.34
CA ILE A 341 13.85 -0.51 8.63
C ILE A 341 13.18 -1.58 9.48
N GLU A 342 11.90 -1.43 9.72
CA GLU A 342 11.07 -2.26 10.58
C GLU A 342 9.82 -2.65 9.81
N LEU A 343 9.47 -3.94 9.83
CA LEU A 343 8.14 -4.39 9.41
C LEU A 343 7.11 -3.73 10.33
N GLU A 344 6.15 -3.01 9.77
CA GLU A 344 5.02 -2.52 10.57
C GLU A 344 4.07 -3.71 10.76
N ASP A 345 4.35 -4.53 11.79
CA ASP A 345 3.52 -5.67 12.16
C ASP A 345 2.08 -5.18 12.41
N ASP A 346 1.12 -5.71 11.64
CA ASP A 346 -0.30 -5.36 11.76
C ASP A 346 -0.84 -5.92 13.07
N ALA A 347 -0.84 -5.05 14.09
CA ALA A 347 -0.81 -5.49 15.47
C ALA A 347 -2.18 -5.99 15.96
N SER A 348 -2.25 -7.31 16.16
CA SER A 348 -3.31 -8.04 16.89
C SER A 348 -4.51 -8.54 16.07
N THR A 349 -4.29 -9.61 15.31
CA THR A 349 -5.08 -10.81 15.61
C THR A 349 -4.57 -11.39 16.93
N GLY A 350 -5.14 -10.92 18.03
CA GLY A 350 -4.82 -11.37 19.38
C GLY A 350 -5.19 -12.84 19.56
N SER A 351 -4.22 -13.72 19.32
CA SER A 351 -4.26 -15.11 19.81
C SER A 351 -3.96 -15.11 21.31
N ASP A 352 -4.89 -14.53 22.08
CA ASP A 352 -5.02 -14.78 23.51
C ASP A 352 -5.47 -16.24 23.68
N ASP A 353 -4.52 -17.17 23.50
CA ASP A 353 -4.67 -18.60 23.82
C ASP A 353 -4.60 -18.77 25.35
N ASP A 354 -5.56 -18.12 26.03
CA ASP A 354 -5.97 -18.37 27.41
C ASP A 354 -6.55 -19.79 27.46
N SER A 355 -5.65 -20.76 27.36
CA SER A 355 -5.90 -22.18 27.42
C SER A 355 -6.19 -22.56 28.87
N GLU A 356 -7.42 -22.24 29.30
CA GLU A 356 -8.07 -22.88 30.44
C GLU A 356 -8.06 -24.40 30.22
N ASP A 357 -7.10 -25.11 30.82
CA ASP A 357 -7.28 -26.52 31.12
C ASP A 357 -6.82 -26.82 32.54
N SER A 358 -7.66 -27.54 33.28
CA SER A 358 -7.59 -27.64 34.74
C SER A 358 -6.94 -28.94 35.20
N ASP A 359 -6.32 -28.90 36.38
CA ASP A 359 -6.11 -30.02 37.30
C ASP A 359 -5.68 -31.39 36.73
N ASP A 360 -4.42 -31.79 36.96
CA ASP A 360 -4.20 -33.13 37.55
C ASP A 360 -2.98 -33.24 38.49
N ASN A 361 -3.22 -32.86 39.74
CA ASN A 361 -2.65 -33.40 40.98
C ASN A 361 -1.58 -34.53 40.89
N SER A 362 -0.35 -34.26 41.39
CA SER A 362 0.46 -35.32 42.01
C SER A 362 1.43 -34.87 43.14
N GLY A 363 0.87 -34.47 44.29
CA GLY A 363 1.30 -34.88 45.64
C GLY A 363 2.69 -34.59 46.24
N SER A 364 2.66 -33.96 47.43
CA SER A 364 3.61 -34.09 48.57
C SER A 364 4.96 -33.35 48.46
N SER A 365 5.49 -32.70 49.52
CA SER A 365 5.31 -32.95 50.96
C SER A 365 5.62 -31.77 51.90
N GLY A 366 4.73 -31.50 52.88
CA GLY A 366 5.04 -30.81 54.15
C GLY A 366 5.29 -29.29 54.08
N SER A 367 5.27 -28.56 55.21
CA SER A 367 4.84 -28.93 56.58
C SER A 367 4.70 -27.67 57.44
N ASP A 368 3.87 -27.74 58.50
CA ASP A 368 3.84 -26.82 59.67
C ASP A 368 3.33 -25.38 59.39
N ASP A 369 2.76 -24.61 60.31
CA ASP A 369 1.74 -24.84 61.37
C ASP A 369 1.28 -23.45 61.90
N ASP A 370 0.27 -23.40 62.79
CA ASP A 370 -0.19 -22.23 63.60
C ASP A 370 -0.84 -21.02 62.86
N ASP A 371 -1.79 -20.25 63.42
CA ASP A 371 -2.82 -20.43 64.47
C ASP A 371 -3.80 -19.20 64.41
N GLN A 372 -5.02 -19.32 64.95
CA GLN A 372 -6.00 -18.23 65.24
C GLN A 372 -6.69 -17.54 64.02
N GLY A 373 -7.93 -17.06 64.12
CA GLY A 373 -8.94 -17.17 65.19
C GLY A 373 -9.97 -16.03 65.17
N ASP A 374 -11.21 -16.36 65.56
CA ASP A 374 -12.34 -15.47 65.93
C ASP A 374 -12.99 -14.58 64.83
N ASP A 375 -14.05 -15.12 64.24
CA ASP A 375 -15.46 -14.64 64.25
C ASP A 375 -15.80 -13.12 64.15
N ASP A 376 -16.67 -12.76 63.19
CA ASP A 376 -17.94 -12.03 63.46
C ASP A 376 -18.80 -11.92 62.17
N GLU A 377 -20.01 -12.46 62.29
CA GLU A 377 -21.05 -12.68 61.27
C GLU A 377 -21.74 -11.39 60.75
N ASP A 378 -22.02 -11.31 59.44
CA ASP A 378 -22.78 -10.22 58.82
C ASP A 378 -24.28 -10.23 59.19
N GLY A 379 -24.83 -9.05 59.52
CA GLY A 379 -26.17 -8.89 60.10
C GLY A 379 -27.21 -8.13 59.26
N ASP A 380 -27.79 -8.83 58.28
CA ASP A 380 -29.22 -8.81 57.87
C ASP A 380 -29.99 -7.52 57.47
N SER A 381 -30.91 -7.72 56.51
CA SER A 381 -32.16 -6.99 56.22
C SER A 381 -32.16 -5.62 55.51
N GLY A 382 -33.04 -5.46 54.51
CA GLY A 382 -33.45 -4.17 53.96
C GLY A 382 -33.94 -4.14 52.50
N ASP A 383 -35.04 -4.84 52.18
CA ASP A 383 -35.82 -4.55 50.95
C ASP A 383 -36.51 -3.17 51.06
N ASP A 384 -36.76 -2.51 49.93
CA ASP A 384 -38.12 -2.06 49.50
C ASP A 384 -38.05 -1.40 48.09
N ASP A 385 -39.16 -1.45 47.34
CA ASP A 385 -39.29 -1.16 45.90
C ASP A 385 -39.68 0.32 45.55
N GLU A 386 -40.34 0.51 44.40
CA GLU A 386 -40.95 1.71 43.76
C GLU A 386 -39.94 2.57 42.97
N GLU A 387 -39.88 2.51 41.63
CA GLU A 387 -40.88 2.65 40.53
C GLU A 387 -41.34 4.10 40.22
N ASP A 388 -41.65 4.30 38.93
CA ASP A 388 -42.48 5.34 38.28
C ASP A 388 -41.97 6.77 37.92
N GLU A 389 -42.08 7.00 36.59
CA GLU A 389 -42.59 8.17 35.85
C GLU A 389 -41.69 9.37 35.44
N ASP A 390 -42.19 10.07 34.40
CA ASP A 390 -41.78 11.33 33.75
C ASP A 390 -40.49 11.35 32.87
N ASP A 391 -40.48 11.90 31.62
CA ASP A 391 -41.57 12.45 30.79
C ASP A 391 -41.22 12.47 29.27
N ASP A 392 -42.20 12.87 28.45
CA ASP A 392 -42.26 12.99 26.99
C ASP A 392 -41.16 13.84 26.29
N ALA A 393 -40.87 13.49 25.02
CA ALA A 393 -41.04 14.42 23.87
C ALA A 393 -40.65 13.80 22.51
N VAL A 394 -41.65 13.48 21.66
CA VAL A 394 -41.46 13.29 20.21
C VAL A 394 -41.85 14.53 19.41
N LEU A 395 -41.08 14.87 18.37
CA LEU A 395 -41.43 15.93 17.41
C LEU A 395 -41.15 15.51 15.96
N GLU A 396 -42.13 14.86 15.33
CA GLU A 396 -42.16 14.75 13.87
C GLU A 396 -42.51 16.10 13.22
N LEU A 397 -41.78 16.48 12.17
CA LEU A 397 -42.05 17.67 11.37
C LEU A 397 -42.32 17.30 9.91
N SER A 398 -43.52 16.77 9.66
CA SER A 398 -43.97 16.45 8.30
C SER A 398 -44.34 17.70 7.51
N VAL A 399 -43.64 17.93 6.39
CA VAL A 399 -44.03 18.93 5.38
C VAL A 399 -44.52 18.20 4.13
N SER A 400 -45.64 18.65 3.59
CA SER A 400 -46.30 18.04 2.42
C SER A 400 -46.67 19.12 1.39
N VAL A 401 -47.27 18.69 0.28
CA VAL A 401 -47.66 19.49 -0.91
C VAL A 401 -46.46 19.80 -1.84
N GLY A 402 -46.55 19.52 -3.15
CA GLY A 402 -47.67 18.89 -3.87
C GLY A 402 -47.38 18.70 -5.37
N VAL A 403 -48.18 17.87 -6.02
CA VAL A 403 -47.97 17.42 -7.41
C VAL A 403 -49.12 17.87 -8.32
N GLN A 404 -48.77 18.29 -9.56
CA GLN A 404 -49.65 18.46 -10.73
C GLN A 404 -50.66 19.64 -10.71
N PRO A 405 -51.25 20.03 -11.87
CA PRO A 405 -51.21 19.42 -13.21
C PRO A 405 -49.92 19.66 -14.02
#